data_AF-A0A918U154-F1
#
_entry.id   AF-A0A918U154-F1
#
_cell.length_a   1.000
_cell.length_b   1.000
_cell.length_c   1.000
_cell.angle_alpha   90.00
_cell.angle_beta   90.00
_cell.angle_gamma   90.00
#
_symmetry.space_group_name_H-M   'P 1'
#
loop_
_entity.id
_entity.type
_entity.pdbx_description
1 polymer ?
#
loop_
_entity_poly.entity_id
_entity_poly.type
_entity_poly.pdbx_seq_one_letter_code
_entity_poly.pdbx_strand_id
1 'polypeptide(L)'
;MGGRRGTYTLAAVTAASLLFGAAGTAASAASGPGATATVPGPAALPGPTSYSPEEEAHLREVAASIWNADLAAGWNMNPEVADVLSTATGEILRCSEAFALVPRPPGFVPGVGYLLNYWKNLKDYFLAVKDNRSYRACVVTAAANYRSAIEMASMGI
;
A
#
# COMPACT_ATOMS: atom_id res chain seq x y z
N MET A 1 -56.81 -28.75 -14.25
CA MET A 1 -57.67 -27.60 -14.62
C MET A 1 -57.27 -26.45 -13.70
N GLY A 2 -56.49 -25.46 -14.13
CA GLY A 2 -56.91 -24.34 -14.99
C GLY A 2 -57.18 -23.14 -14.06
N GLY A 3 -56.65 -21.94 -14.22
CA GLY A 3 -55.78 -21.36 -15.24
C GLY A 3 -55.40 -19.93 -14.79
N ARG A 4 -54.36 -19.38 -15.41
CA ARG A 4 -53.97 -17.96 -15.32
C ARG A 4 -55.11 -17.05 -15.76
N ARG A 5 -55.38 -15.97 -15.03
CA ARG A 5 -55.92 -14.71 -15.58
C ARG A 5 -55.40 -13.51 -14.80
N GLY A 6 -54.59 -12.70 -15.46
CA GLY A 6 -54.30 -11.33 -15.04
C GLY A 6 -55.47 -10.41 -15.37
N THR A 7 -55.47 -9.23 -14.76
CA THR A 7 -56.26 -8.09 -15.18
C THR A 7 -55.41 -6.82 -15.10
N TYR A 8 -55.40 -6.13 -16.23
CA TYR A 8 -54.84 -4.80 -16.48
C TYR A 8 -55.92 -3.74 -16.24
N THR A 9 -55.51 -2.46 -16.21
CA THR A 9 -56.20 -1.19 -16.57
C THR A 9 -56.01 -0.11 -15.49
N LEU A 10 -55.85 1.19 -15.75
CA LEU A 10 -55.56 2.01 -16.94
C LEU A 10 -55.08 3.38 -16.42
N ALA A 11 -54.28 4.08 -17.20
CA ALA A 11 -53.63 5.35 -16.89
C ALA A 11 -54.58 6.57 -16.86
N ALA A 12 -54.13 7.67 -16.23
CA ALA A 12 -54.50 9.02 -16.64
C ALA A 12 -53.24 9.91 -16.67
N VAL A 13 -52.98 10.44 -17.86
CA VAL A 13 -51.86 11.31 -18.25
C VAL A 13 -52.40 12.72 -18.42
N THR A 14 -51.65 13.71 -17.95
CA THR A 14 -51.59 15.10 -18.49
C THR A 14 -50.12 15.53 -18.31
N ALA A 15 -49.23 15.54 -19.31
CA ALA A 15 -49.11 16.46 -20.48
C ALA A 15 -49.26 17.93 -20.03
N ALA A 16 -48.37 18.90 -20.27
CA ALA A 16 -47.24 19.08 -21.17
C ALA A 16 -46.35 20.22 -20.57
N SER A 17 -45.08 20.43 -20.91
CA SER A 17 -44.65 21.02 -22.19
C SER A 17 -43.13 20.91 -22.36
N LEU A 18 -42.76 20.74 -23.63
CA LEU A 18 -41.43 20.67 -24.25
C LEU A 18 -40.60 21.95 -23.96
N LEU A 19 -39.27 21.96 -24.12
CA LEU A 19 -38.60 22.29 -25.39
C LEU A 19 -37.06 22.10 -25.27
N PHE A 20 -36.47 21.42 -26.26
CA PHE A 20 -35.11 21.57 -26.87
C PHE A 20 -33.87 21.59 -25.94
N GLY A 21 -32.86 20.73 -26.04
CA GLY A 21 -32.18 20.23 -27.24
C GLY A 21 -30.74 20.78 -27.25
N ALA A 22 -29.76 19.99 -26.83
CA ALA A 22 -28.36 20.10 -27.23
C ALA A 22 -27.60 18.83 -26.79
N ALA A 23 -27.04 18.11 -27.76
CA ALA A 23 -26.04 17.09 -27.50
C ALA A 23 -24.83 17.76 -26.83
N GLY A 24 -24.57 17.41 -25.57
CA GLY A 24 -23.38 17.76 -24.84
C GLY A 24 -22.71 16.47 -24.39
N THR A 25 -21.54 16.20 -24.94
CA THR A 25 -20.63 15.10 -24.59
C THR A 25 -20.54 14.88 -23.09
N ALA A 26 -20.63 13.61 -22.66
CA ALA A 26 -20.23 13.20 -21.32
C ALA A 26 -18.81 13.74 -21.07
N ALA A 27 -18.69 14.76 -20.22
CA ALA A 27 -17.41 15.20 -19.72
C ALA A 27 -16.92 14.09 -18.79
N SER A 28 -15.98 13.29 -19.28
CA SER A 28 -15.06 12.56 -18.42
C SER A 28 -14.46 13.58 -17.45
N ALA A 29 -14.86 13.52 -16.18
CA ALA A 29 -14.12 14.18 -15.12
C ALA A 29 -12.76 13.50 -15.08
N ALA A 30 -11.79 14.14 -15.76
CA ALA A 30 -10.39 13.87 -15.57
C ALA A 30 -10.12 14.06 -14.08
N SER A 31 -9.98 12.95 -13.35
CA SER A 31 -9.21 12.92 -12.12
C SER A 31 -7.81 13.37 -12.49
N GLY A 32 -7.56 14.69 -12.36
CA GLY A 32 -6.22 15.22 -12.38
C GLY A 32 -5.39 14.52 -11.30
N PRO A 33 -4.05 14.49 -11.42
CA PRO A 33 -3.19 13.96 -10.37
C PRO A 33 -3.51 14.73 -9.10
N GLY A 34 -4.18 14.06 -8.16
CA GLY A 34 -4.39 14.61 -6.84
C GLY A 34 -3.01 14.91 -6.29
N ALA A 35 -2.71 16.19 -6.15
CA ALA A 35 -1.56 16.64 -5.40
C ALA A 35 -1.67 15.97 -4.03
N THR A 36 -0.81 14.97 -3.79
CA THR A 36 -0.57 14.42 -2.47
C THR A 36 -0.20 15.59 -1.59
N ALA A 37 -1.14 16.03 -0.75
CA ALA A 37 -0.82 16.94 0.32
C ALA A 37 0.17 16.20 1.22
N THR A 38 1.44 16.53 1.07
CA THR A 38 2.49 16.12 2.00
C THR A 38 2.12 16.71 3.35
N VAL A 39 1.48 15.92 4.20
CA VAL A 39 1.37 16.25 5.62
C VAL A 39 2.80 16.23 6.15
N PRO A 40 3.36 17.36 6.62
CA PRO A 40 4.66 17.32 7.25
C PRO A 40 4.53 16.45 8.50
N GLY A 41 5.12 15.26 8.46
CA GLY A 41 5.27 14.42 9.63
C GLY A 41 6.10 15.15 10.69
N PRO A 42 5.92 14.82 11.98
CA PRO A 42 6.76 15.38 13.04
C PRO A 42 8.23 15.17 12.68
N ALA A 43 9.03 16.23 12.77
CA ALA A 43 10.46 16.19 12.50
C ALA A 43 11.08 15.06 13.33
N ALA A 44 11.50 13.99 12.65
CA ALA A 44 12.21 12.89 13.28
C ALA A 44 13.48 13.44 13.94
N LEU A 45 13.71 13.09 15.21
CA LEU A 45 15.00 13.30 15.86
C LEU A 45 16.10 12.73 14.96
N PRO A 46 17.29 13.37 14.88
CA PRO A 46 18.36 12.87 14.03
C PRO A 46 18.70 11.44 14.44
N GLY A 47 18.43 10.51 13.53
CA GLY A 47 18.78 9.10 13.67
C GLY A 47 20.29 8.87 13.58
N PRO A 48 20.75 7.62 13.74
CA PRO A 48 22.15 7.27 13.49
C PRO A 48 22.53 7.69 12.06
N THR A 49 23.78 8.13 11.87
CA THR A 49 24.30 8.56 10.54
C THR A 49 24.80 7.39 9.69
N SER A 50 24.89 6.19 10.27
CA SER A 50 25.32 4.94 9.64
C SER A 50 24.94 3.76 10.53
N TYR A 51 24.93 2.54 9.97
CA TYR A 51 24.67 1.30 10.70
C TYR A 51 25.91 0.40 10.76
N SER A 52 25.95 -0.50 11.73
CA SER A 52 26.98 -1.56 11.75
C SER A 52 26.73 -2.60 10.64
N PRO A 53 27.75 -3.37 10.22
CA PRO A 53 27.58 -4.39 9.18
C PRO A 53 26.49 -5.44 9.49
N GLU A 54 26.30 -5.77 10.77
CA GLU A 54 25.24 -6.67 11.23
C GLU A 54 23.85 -6.04 11.02
N GLU A 55 23.68 -4.79 11.47
CA GLU A 55 22.42 -4.06 11.33
C GLU A 55 22.05 -3.85 9.85
N GLU A 56 23.03 -3.51 9.02
CA GLU A 56 22.85 -3.42 7.56
C GLU A 56 22.39 -4.76 6.97
N ALA A 57 22.95 -5.88 7.43
CA ALA A 57 22.52 -7.20 6.99
C ALA A 57 21.07 -7.47 7.40
N HIS A 58 20.67 -7.14 8.63
CA HIS A 58 19.29 -7.29 9.09
C HIS A 58 18.31 -6.45 8.26
N LEU A 59 18.64 -5.18 7.97
CA LEU A 59 17.83 -4.33 7.10
C LEU A 59 17.72 -4.91 5.69
N ARG A 60 18.83 -5.43 5.16
CA ARG A 60 18.88 -6.08 3.84
C ARG A 60 18.01 -7.32 3.77
N GLU A 61 17.94 -8.11 4.84
CA GLU A 61 17.07 -9.28 4.89
C GLU A 61 15.58 -8.91 4.87
N VAL A 62 15.19 -7.86 5.58
CA VAL A 62 13.81 -7.34 5.52
C VAL A 62 13.52 -6.79 4.12
N ALA A 63 14.41 -5.96 3.57
CA ALA A 63 14.28 -5.42 2.21
C ALA A 63 14.15 -6.53 1.15
N ALA A 64 14.98 -7.57 1.25
CA ALA A 64 14.96 -8.71 0.33
C ALA A 64 13.62 -9.46 0.37
N SER A 65 12.97 -9.53 1.52
CA SER A 65 11.65 -10.18 1.65
C SER A 65 10.49 -9.38 1.06
N ILE A 66 10.65 -8.06 0.86
CA ILE A 66 9.66 -7.19 0.23
C ILE A 66 9.91 -7.06 -1.28
N TRP A 67 11.16 -6.82 -1.70
CA TRP A 67 11.48 -6.52 -3.10
C TRP A 67 12.21 -7.63 -3.86
N ASN A 68 12.80 -8.61 -3.20
CA ASN A 68 13.78 -9.62 -3.66
C ASN A 68 15.25 -9.32 -3.29
N ALA A 69 16.04 -10.39 -3.22
CA ALA A 69 17.42 -10.35 -2.77
C ALA A 69 18.37 -9.62 -3.73
N ASP A 70 18.18 -9.77 -5.04
CA ASP A 70 19.06 -9.14 -6.05
C ASP A 70 18.97 -7.61 -5.98
N LEU A 71 17.76 -7.08 -5.81
CA LEU A 71 17.55 -5.65 -5.65
C LEU A 71 18.10 -5.13 -4.32
N ALA A 72 17.78 -5.80 -3.21
CA ALA A 72 18.26 -5.41 -1.90
C ALA A 72 19.78 -5.48 -1.78
N ALA A 73 20.44 -6.39 -2.50
CA ALA A 73 21.89 -6.51 -2.55
C ALA A 73 22.57 -5.26 -3.14
N GLY A 74 21.88 -4.55 -4.05
CA GLY A 74 22.40 -3.36 -4.71
C GLY A 74 22.26 -2.06 -3.91
N TRP A 75 21.49 -2.04 -2.82
CA TRP A 75 21.26 -0.81 -2.05
C TRP A 75 22.32 -0.60 -0.97
N ASN A 76 22.67 0.67 -0.78
CA ASN A 76 23.36 1.14 0.41
C ASN A 76 22.38 1.18 1.58
N MET A 77 22.63 0.43 2.66
CA MET A 77 21.73 0.39 3.82
C MET A 77 22.05 1.57 4.73
N ASN A 78 21.59 2.75 4.33
CA ASN A 78 21.76 4.00 5.08
C ASN A 78 20.48 4.36 5.85
N PRO A 79 20.51 5.42 6.68
CA PRO A 79 19.35 5.84 7.47
C PRO A 79 18.11 6.16 6.63
N GLU A 80 18.29 6.78 5.46
CA GLU A 80 17.19 7.12 4.55
C GLU A 80 16.50 5.85 4.02
N VAL A 81 17.27 4.81 3.68
CA VAL A 81 16.75 3.50 3.30
C VAL A 81 16.00 2.86 4.46
N ALA A 82 16.52 2.94 5.69
CA ALA A 82 15.85 2.40 6.86
C ALA A 82 14.49 3.08 7.13
N ASP A 83 14.37 4.39 6.89
CA ASP A 83 13.12 5.13 7.03
C ASP A 83 12.08 4.72 5.98
N VAL A 84 12.49 4.61 4.70
CA VAL A 84 11.61 4.13 3.63
C VAL A 84 11.20 2.67 3.90
N LEU A 85 12.14 1.83 4.31
CA LEU A 85 11.88 0.43 4.66
C LEU A 85 10.90 0.30 5.82
N SER A 86 11.02 1.17 6.82
CA SER A 86 10.12 1.19 7.97
C SER A 86 8.71 1.61 7.57
N THR A 87 8.60 2.63 6.74
CA THR A 87 7.33 3.11 6.20
C THR A 87 6.64 2.02 5.37
N ALA A 88 7.36 1.39 4.45
CA ALA A 88 6.84 0.29 3.64
C ALA A 88 6.40 -0.90 4.49
N THR A 89 7.19 -1.27 5.50
CA THR A 89 6.86 -2.33 6.47
C THR A 89 5.55 -2.02 7.19
N GLY A 90 5.38 -0.79 7.69
CA GLY A 90 4.16 -0.35 8.36
C GLY A 90 2.93 -0.44 7.46
N GLU A 91 3.05 -0.01 6.21
CA GLU A 91 1.95 -0.10 5.23
C GLU A 91 1.55 -1.54 4.93
N ILE A 92 2.51 -2.46 4.84
CA ILE A 92 2.20 -3.89 4.67
C ILE A 92 1.45 -4.44 5.88
N LEU A 93 1.93 -4.16 7.09
CA LEU A 93 1.31 -4.65 8.34
C LEU A 93 -0.08 -4.05 8.59
N ARG A 94 -0.31 -2.81 8.14
CA ARG A 94 -1.62 -2.15 8.17
C ARG A 94 -2.56 -2.77 7.15
N CYS A 95 -2.12 -2.96 5.91
CA CYS A 95 -2.92 -3.61 4.87
C CYS A 95 -3.33 -5.03 5.28
N SER A 96 -2.42 -5.76 5.93
CA SER A 96 -2.66 -7.15 6.32
C SER A 96 -3.60 -7.32 7.51
N GLU A 97 -3.89 -6.25 8.26
CA GLU A 97 -4.82 -6.27 9.38
C GLU A 97 -6.19 -6.81 9.00
N ALA A 98 -6.66 -6.44 7.80
CA ALA A 98 -7.96 -6.84 7.27
C ALA A 98 -8.07 -8.36 7.01
N PHE A 99 -6.95 -9.09 7.02
CA PHE A 99 -6.92 -10.49 6.59
C PHE A 99 -6.67 -11.50 7.72
N ALA A 100 -6.33 -11.05 8.95
CA ALA A 100 -6.17 -11.69 10.29
C ALA A 100 -5.82 -13.20 10.50
N LEU A 101 -5.82 -14.04 9.48
CA LEU A 101 -5.46 -15.47 9.49
C LEU A 101 -3.96 -15.75 9.66
N VAL A 102 -3.08 -14.76 9.50
CA VAL A 102 -1.62 -14.90 9.69
C VAL A 102 -1.19 -14.08 10.90
N PRO A 103 -0.55 -14.70 11.92
CA PRO A 103 -0.02 -13.98 13.07
C PRO A 103 0.94 -12.87 12.64
N ARG A 104 0.59 -11.63 12.95
CA ARG A 104 1.44 -10.47 12.69
C ARG A 104 2.49 -10.34 13.80
N PRO A 105 3.65 -9.74 13.50
CA PRO A 105 4.57 -9.27 14.53
C PRO A 105 3.85 -8.35 15.54
N PRO A 106 4.16 -8.45 16.84
CA PRO A 106 3.45 -7.71 17.87
C PRO A 106 3.78 -6.21 17.82
N GLY A 107 2.75 -5.36 17.84
CA GLY A 107 2.85 -3.93 18.11
C GLY A 107 3.85 -3.18 17.23
N PHE A 108 3.55 -3.02 15.93
CA PHE A 108 4.41 -2.25 15.03
C PHE A 108 4.60 -0.82 15.53
N VAL A 109 5.86 -0.43 15.70
CA VAL A 109 6.26 0.96 15.96
C VAL A 109 7.10 1.42 14.77
N PRO A 110 6.69 2.47 14.03
CA PRO A 110 7.50 3.03 12.96
C PRO A 110 8.89 3.43 13.46
N GLY A 111 9.90 3.20 12.63
CA GLY A 111 11.30 3.48 12.87
C GLY A 111 12.23 2.27 12.69
N VAL A 112 13.53 2.57 12.54
CA VAL A 112 14.57 1.56 12.33
C VAL A 112 14.75 0.61 13.51
N GLY A 113 14.56 1.10 14.75
CA GLY A 113 14.71 0.28 15.94
C GLY A 113 13.77 -0.93 15.93
N TYR A 114 12.56 -0.78 15.38
CA TYR A 114 11.65 -1.92 15.21
C TYR A 114 12.16 -2.89 14.15
N LEU A 115 12.64 -2.38 13.01
CA LEU A 115 13.19 -3.22 11.94
C LEU A 115 14.35 -4.08 12.44
N LEU A 116 15.29 -3.48 13.18
CA LEU A 116 16.46 -4.18 13.71
C LEU A 116 16.11 -5.17 14.82
N ASN A 117 15.19 -4.83 15.72
CA ASN A 117 14.82 -5.74 16.81
C ASN A 117 13.94 -6.91 16.32
N TYR A 118 13.17 -6.71 15.25
CA TYR A 118 12.19 -7.68 14.77
C TYR A 118 12.47 -8.19 13.35
N TRP A 119 13.69 -7.99 12.81
CA TRP A 119 14.03 -8.31 11.42
C TRP A 119 13.63 -9.74 11.03
N LYS A 120 13.89 -10.70 11.91
CA LYS A 120 13.58 -12.11 11.66
C LYS A 120 12.08 -12.36 11.61
N ASN A 121 11.33 -11.80 12.55
CA ASN A 121 9.87 -11.88 12.57
C ASN A 121 9.25 -11.25 11.32
N LEU A 122 9.81 -10.11 10.87
CA LEU A 122 9.37 -9.42 9.66
C LEU A 122 9.65 -10.24 8.40
N LYS A 123 10.88 -10.73 8.26
CA LYS A 123 11.28 -11.61 7.15
C LYS A 123 10.38 -12.85 7.09
N ASP A 124 10.25 -13.57 8.21
CA ASP A 124 9.48 -14.81 8.28
C ASP A 124 7.99 -14.53 7.97
N TYR A 125 7.46 -13.42 8.47
CA TYR A 125 6.11 -12.97 8.15
C TYR A 125 5.94 -12.69 6.65
N PHE A 126 6.80 -11.86 6.04
CA PHE A 126 6.72 -11.52 4.61
C PHE A 126 6.89 -12.75 3.72
N LEU A 127 7.78 -13.67 4.09
CA LEU A 127 7.95 -14.94 3.40
C LEU A 127 6.73 -15.85 3.53
N ALA A 128 6.05 -15.88 4.69
CA ALA A 128 4.83 -16.65 4.87
C ALA A 128 3.65 -16.06 4.08
N VAL A 129 3.54 -14.73 4.04
CA VAL A 129 2.40 -14.06 3.40
C VAL A 129 2.52 -13.94 1.88
N LYS A 130 3.72 -14.02 1.31
CA LYS A 130 3.90 -13.90 -0.15
C LYS A 130 3.18 -15.00 -0.94
N ASP A 131 2.99 -16.17 -0.34
CA ASP A 131 2.34 -17.32 -0.98
C ASP A 131 0.80 -17.30 -0.78
N ASN A 132 0.29 -16.45 0.09
CA ASN A 132 -1.14 -16.25 0.28
C ASN A 132 -1.66 -15.15 -0.66
N ARG A 133 -2.58 -15.50 -1.57
CA ARG A 133 -3.10 -14.57 -2.59
C ARG A 133 -3.62 -13.24 -2.01
N SER A 134 -4.32 -13.30 -0.88
CA SER A 134 -4.93 -12.12 -0.26
C SER A 134 -3.87 -11.20 0.35
N TYR A 135 -2.87 -11.77 1.03
CA TYR A 135 -1.83 -10.97 1.68
C TYR A 135 -0.72 -10.53 0.74
N ARG A 136 -0.45 -11.31 -0.31
CA ARG A 136 0.51 -10.97 -1.35
C ARG A 136 0.22 -9.59 -1.95
N ALA A 137 -1.06 -9.21 -2.07
CA ALA A 137 -1.45 -7.90 -2.56
C ALA A 137 -0.85 -6.76 -1.70
N CYS A 138 -0.79 -6.92 -0.37
CA CYS A 138 -0.21 -5.91 0.52
C CYS A 138 1.29 -5.72 0.27
N VAL A 139 2.04 -6.82 0.18
CA VAL A 139 3.50 -6.79 -0.07
C VAL A 139 3.79 -6.21 -1.45
N VAL A 140 3.13 -6.71 -2.50
CA VAL A 140 3.36 -6.27 -3.88
C VAL A 140 3.00 -4.80 -4.08
N THR A 141 1.89 -4.35 -3.46
CA THR A 141 1.46 -2.95 -3.56
C THR A 141 2.44 -2.02 -2.86
N ALA A 142 2.88 -2.35 -1.64
CA ALA A 142 3.89 -1.58 -0.94
C ALA A 142 5.23 -1.57 -1.71
N ALA A 143 5.66 -2.73 -2.19
CA ALA A 143 6.89 -2.85 -2.98
C ALA A 143 6.84 -1.97 -4.23
N ALA A 144 5.73 -1.94 -4.95
CA ALA A 144 5.56 -1.07 -6.12
C ALA A 144 5.55 0.42 -5.72
N ASN A 145 4.78 0.80 -4.70
CA ASN A 145 4.61 2.21 -4.30
C ASN A 145 5.89 2.84 -3.74
N TYR A 146 6.75 2.07 -3.09
CA TYR A 146 7.98 2.57 -2.45
C TYR A 146 9.26 2.23 -3.24
N ARG A 147 9.15 1.65 -4.45
CA ARG A 147 10.31 1.25 -5.26
C ARG A 147 11.25 2.42 -5.56
N SER A 148 10.72 3.51 -6.10
CA SER A 148 11.53 4.68 -6.46
C SER A 148 12.06 5.39 -5.22
N ALA A 149 11.27 5.46 -4.15
CA ALA A 149 11.70 6.07 -2.89
C ALA A 149 12.92 5.35 -2.30
N ILE A 150 12.92 4.01 -2.27
CA ILE A 150 14.04 3.26 -1.71
C ILE A 150 15.30 3.30 -2.61
N GLU A 151 15.13 3.41 -3.94
CA GLU A 151 16.27 3.63 -4.85
C GLU A 151 16.91 4.99 -4.62
N MET A 152 16.11 6.07 -4.54
CA MET A 152 16.62 7.42 -4.26
C MET A 152 17.30 7.48 -2.88
N ALA A 153 16.64 6.94 -1.86
CA ALA A 153 17.20 6.82 -0.52
C ALA A 153 18.55 6.06 -0.53
N SER A 154 18.66 4.97 -1.30
CA SER A 154 19.92 4.20 -1.41
C SER A 154 21.06 4.98 -2.08
N MET A 155 20.73 6.02 -2.85
CA MET A 155 21.70 6.96 -3.42
C MET A 155 21.99 8.15 -2.49
N GLY A 156 21.29 8.26 -1.35
CA GLY A 156 21.40 9.37 -0.41
C GLY A 156 20.70 10.64 -0.86
N ILE A 157 19.58 10.51 -1.62
CA ILE A 157 18.80 11.62 -2.18
C ILE A 157 17.32 11.48 -1.81
#